data_AF-A0A9P7YHC8-F1
#
_entry.id   AF-A0A9P7YHC8-F1
#
_cell.length_a   1.000
_cell.length_b   1.000
_cell.length_c   1.000
_cell.angle_alpha   90.00
_cell.angle_beta   90.00
_cell.angle_gamma   90.00
#
_symmetry.space_group_name_H-M   'P 1'
#
loop_
_entity.id
_entity.type
_entity.pdbx_description
1 polymer ?
#
loop_
_entity_poly.entity_id
_entity_poly.type
_entity_poly.pdbx_seq_one_letter_code
_entity_poly.pdbx_strand_id
1 'polypeptide(L)'
;MAEPSTDAKSPSPPPQPHTQITPGPRAIQFTTLYTRTLSATMNAISYEAFATCFPEIAKGAEGALRAYHGQFLGRLEGLAQEEFETILQERNVVQQLNKLEDIIASAKYRKSQQASHDTVDEGDTAPPHAQPPPELLRAHLAPHLNSQRSHLNARLQTTESQNANLMAEVQRQKAEIEELMGRVRGLVEDVEGAGSMLGEEMVVGGLSEDGRRGEEALSGS
;
A
#
# COMPACT_ATOMS: atom_id res chain seq x y z
N MET A 1 -21.28 36.83 38.38
CA MET A 1 -20.90 35.41 38.53
C MET A 1 -21.80 34.61 37.60
N ALA A 2 -21.29 34.23 36.45
CA ALA A 2 -21.97 33.40 35.47
C ALA A 2 -20.98 32.34 35.03
N GLU A 3 -21.24 31.08 35.37
CA GLU A 3 -20.50 29.92 34.86
C GLU A 3 -21.20 29.43 33.58
N PRO A 4 -20.46 29.12 32.50
CA PRO A 4 -20.95 28.25 31.46
C PRO A 4 -20.34 26.85 31.59
N SER A 5 -21.18 25.87 31.90
CA SER A 5 -20.85 24.45 31.83
C SER A 5 -20.90 23.99 30.37
N THR A 6 -19.75 23.63 29.79
CA THR A 6 -19.69 22.97 28.47
C THR A 6 -19.59 21.46 28.66
N ASP A 7 -20.73 20.79 28.62
CA ASP A 7 -20.86 19.34 28.57
C ASP A 7 -20.59 18.86 27.12
N ALA A 8 -19.33 18.54 26.82
CA ALA A 8 -18.92 18.02 25.52
C ALA A 8 -19.08 16.50 25.50
N LYS A 9 -20.22 16.01 24.99
CA LYS A 9 -20.40 14.59 24.64
C LYS A 9 -19.44 14.22 23.52
N SER A 10 -18.41 13.43 23.87
CA SER A 10 -17.50 12.78 22.93
C SER A 10 -18.27 11.81 22.02
N PRO A 11 -18.15 11.88 20.68
CA PRO A 11 -18.77 10.91 19.78
C PRO A 11 -18.05 9.57 19.88
N SER A 12 -18.83 8.48 19.99
CA SER A 12 -18.30 7.11 19.99
C SER A 12 -17.57 6.80 18.67
N PRO A 13 -16.46 6.04 18.71
CA PRO A 13 -15.71 5.69 17.52
C PRO A 13 -16.52 4.77 16.59
N PRO A 14 -16.28 4.84 15.26
CA PRO A 14 -16.94 3.96 14.29
C PRO A 14 -16.64 2.48 14.58
N PRO A 15 -17.56 1.57 14.25
CA PRO A 15 -17.37 0.13 14.47
C PRO A 15 -16.10 -0.33 13.75
N GLN A 16 -15.25 -1.06 14.48
CA GLN A 16 -13.97 -1.51 13.94
C GLN A 16 -14.20 -2.52 12.80
N PRO A 17 -13.40 -2.45 11.73
CA PRO A 17 -13.48 -3.41 10.64
C PRO A 17 -13.28 -4.83 11.17
N HIS A 18 -14.07 -5.78 10.67
CA HIS A 18 -13.98 -7.18 11.04
C HIS A 18 -12.56 -7.69 10.75
N THR A 19 -11.76 -7.91 11.80
CA THR A 19 -10.44 -8.54 11.66
C THR A 19 -10.64 -10.03 11.39
N GLN A 20 -9.63 -10.71 10.82
CA GLN A 20 -9.72 -12.14 10.46
C GLN A 20 -10.12 -13.05 11.64
N ILE A 21 -9.95 -12.58 12.88
CA ILE A 21 -10.26 -13.29 14.12
C ILE A 21 -11.69 -12.98 14.62
N THR A 22 -12.25 -11.82 14.27
CA THR A 22 -13.58 -11.41 14.72
C THR A 22 -14.66 -12.05 13.85
N PRO A 23 -15.65 -12.76 14.41
CA PRO A 23 -16.72 -13.37 13.61
C PRO A 23 -17.50 -12.34 12.80
N GLY A 24 -17.51 -12.48 11.47
CA GLY A 24 -18.36 -11.71 10.58
C GLY A 24 -19.82 -12.17 10.64
N PRO A 25 -20.73 -11.47 9.93
CA PRO A 25 -22.17 -11.73 10.02
C PRO A 25 -22.54 -13.18 9.65
N ARG A 26 -21.90 -13.74 8.62
CA ARG A 26 -22.10 -15.13 8.23
C ARG A 26 -21.55 -16.12 9.23
N ALA A 27 -20.39 -15.84 9.82
CA ALA A 27 -19.80 -16.70 10.86
C ALA A 27 -20.70 -16.75 12.10
N ILE A 28 -21.27 -15.60 12.52
CA ILE A 28 -22.23 -15.53 13.63
C ILE A 28 -23.49 -16.35 13.34
N GLN A 29 -24.04 -16.21 12.13
CA GLN A 29 -25.23 -16.98 11.72
C GLN A 29 -24.95 -18.48 11.68
N PHE A 30 -23.78 -18.87 11.15
CA PHE A 30 -23.35 -20.26 11.16
C PHE A 30 -23.25 -20.80 12.59
N THR A 31 -22.60 -20.06 13.49
CA THR A 31 -22.47 -20.46 14.90
C THR A 31 -23.82 -20.63 15.58
N THR A 32 -24.67 -19.63 15.42
CA THR A 32 -26.04 -19.64 15.97
C THR A 32 -26.84 -20.82 15.45
N LEU A 33 -26.74 -21.11 14.15
CA LEU A 33 -27.48 -22.21 13.52
C LEU A 33 -27.02 -23.56 14.08
N TYR A 34 -25.71 -23.83 14.15
CA TYR A 34 -25.25 -25.14 14.60
C TYR A 34 -25.59 -25.36 16.09
N THR A 35 -25.39 -24.36 16.96
CA THR A 35 -25.73 -24.47 18.39
C THR A 35 -27.22 -24.73 18.55
N ARG A 36 -28.06 -24.03 17.78
CA ARG A 36 -29.51 -24.27 17.78
C ARG A 36 -29.84 -25.68 17.31
N THR A 37 -29.23 -26.17 16.23
CA THR A 37 -29.49 -27.53 15.75
C THR A 37 -29.04 -28.60 16.76
N LEU A 38 -27.89 -28.44 17.40
CA LEU A 38 -27.39 -29.36 18.43
C LEU A 38 -28.34 -29.41 19.62
N SER A 39 -28.77 -28.24 20.13
CA SER A 39 -29.75 -28.20 21.22
C SER A 39 -31.07 -28.87 20.84
N ALA A 40 -31.55 -28.66 19.61
CA ALA A 40 -32.78 -29.26 19.12
C ALA A 40 -32.67 -30.79 18.98
N THR A 41 -31.53 -31.32 18.52
CA THR A 41 -31.32 -32.76 18.43
C THR A 41 -31.24 -33.43 19.80
N MET A 42 -30.59 -32.79 20.78
CA MET A 42 -30.58 -33.31 22.16
C MET A 42 -31.97 -33.30 22.78
N ASN A 43 -32.74 -32.22 22.57
CA ASN A 43 -34.12 -32.10 23.06
C ASN A 43 -35.09 -33.09 22.41
N ALA A 44 -34.81 -33.56 21.19
CA ALA A 44 -35.62 -34.58 20.53
C ALA A 44 -35.53 -35.95 21.23
N ILE A 45 -34.43 -36.23 21.93
CA ILE A 45 -34.21 -37.47 22.67
C ILE A 45 -34.80 -37.32 24.08
N SER A 46 -36.12 -37.19 24.15
CA SER A 46 -36.84 -37.09 25.42
C SER A 46 -36.69 -38.36 26.26
N TYR A 47 -36.76 -38.21 27.59
CA TYR A 47 -36.73 -39.35 28.50
C TYR A 47 -37.89 -40.33 28.24
N GLU A 48 -39.08 -39.81 27.88
CA GLU A 48 -40.25 -40.66 27.60
C GLU A 48 -40.02 -41.56 26.40
N ALA A 49 -39.54 -41.00 25.28
CA ALA A 49 -39.19 -41.79 24.10
C ALA A 49 -38.08 -42.81 24.43
N PHE A 50 -37.08 -42.40 25.22
CA PHE A 50 -36.01 -43.30 25.65
C PHE A 50 -36.53 -44.45 26.53
N ALA A 51 -37.42 -44.17 27.48
CA ALA A 51 -37.96 -45.17 28.40
C ALA A 51 -38.86 -46.20 27.71
N THR A 52 -39.56 -45.83 26.62
CA THR A 52 -40.35 -46.79 25.83
C THR A 52 -39.50 -47.91 25.20
N CYS A 53 -38.23 -47.63 24.91
CA CYS A 53 -37.27 -48.62 24.41
C CYS A 53 -36.76 -49.58 25.50
N PHE A 54 -36.92 -49.23 26.78
CA PHE A 54 -36.44 -50.01 27.94
C PHE A 54 -37.54 -50.22 29.00
N PRO A 55 -38.67 -50.87 28.63
CA PRO A 55 -39.87 -50.91 29.48
C PRO A 55 -39.69 -51.68 30.79
N GLU A 56 -38.82 -52.69 30.83
CA GLU A 56 -38.55 -53.48 32.04
C GLU A 56 -37.72 -52.68 33.06
N ILE A 57 -36.67 -51.99 32.58
CA ILE A 57 -35.79 -51.17 33.42
C ILE A 57 -36.51 -49.93 33.91
N ALA A 58 -37.36 -49.32 33.07
CA ALA A 58 -38.19 -48.19 33.46
C ALA A 58 -39.11 -48.52 34.65
N LYS A 59 -39.61 -49.76 34.76
CA LYS A 59 -40.44 -50.22 35.87
C LYS A 59 -39.62 -50.59 37.11
N GLY A 60 -38.46 -51.23 36.92
CA GLY A 60 -37.64 -51.75 38.02
C GLY A 60 -36.69 -50.72 38.65
N ALA A 61 -36.25 -49.73 37.88
CA ALA A 61 -35.20 -48.78 38.29
C ALA A 61 -35.29 -47.44 37.53
N GLU A 62 -36.46 -46.79 37.54
CA GLU A 62 -36.71 -45.51 36.84
C GLU A 62 -35.64 -44.45 37.14
N GLY A 63 -35.28 -44.28 38.41
CA GLY A 63 -34.27 -43.31 38.84
C GLY A 63 -32.87 -43.56 38.26
N ALA A 64 -32.46 -44.83 38.16
CA ALA A 64 -31.17 -45.19 37.56
C ALA A 64 -31.20 -44.95 36.04
N LEU A 65 -32.30 -45.28 35.37
CA LEU A 65 -32.47 -45.04 33.94
C LEU A 65 -32.47 -43.54 33.61
N ARG A 66 -33.11 -42.72 34.45
CA ARG A 66 -33.14 -41.26 34.29
C ARG A 66 -31.77 -40.62 34.52
N ALA A 67 -31.03 -41.09 35.53
CA ALA A 67 -29.66 -40.67 35.77
C ALA A 67 -28.74 -41.03 34.58
N TYR A 68 -28.89 -42.25 34.04
CA TYR A 68 -28.15 -42.68 32.85
C TYR A 68 -28.47 -41.82 31.62
N HIS A 69 -29.75 -41.59 31.32
CA HIS A 69 -30.18 -40.75 30.20
C HIS A 69 -29.61 -39.33 30.29
N GLY A 70 -29.66 -38.71 31.47
CA GLY A 70 -29.07 -37.39 31.70
C GLY A 70 -27.54 -37.38 31.53
N GLN A 71 -26.83 -38.38 32.06
CA GLN A 71 -25.38 -38.51 31.87
C GLN A 71 -25.00 -38.76 30.40
N PHE A 72 -25.78 -39.58 29.71
CA PHE A 72 -25.59 -39.89 28.30
C PHE A 72 -25.73 -38.63 27.44
N LEU A 73 -26.82 -37.88 27.60
CA LEU A 73 -27.03 -36.63 26.87
C LEU A 73 -25.96 -35.59 27.19
N GLY A 74 -25.61 -35.42 28.46
CA GLY A 74 -24.56 -34.46 28.85
C GLY A 74 -23.19 -34.80 28.27
N ARG A 75 -22.82 -36.09 28.23
CA ARG A 75 -21.58 -36.52 27.56
C ARG A 75 -21.63 -36.35 26.05
N LEU A 76 -22.75 -36.70 25.43
CA LEU A 76 -22.94 -36.57 23.98
C LEU A 76 -22.87 -35.11 23.55
N GLU A 77 -23.53 -34.21 24.29
CA GLU A 77 -23.48 -32.77 24.06
C GLU A 77 -22.06 -32.22 24.23
N GLY A 78 -21.37 -32.58 25.32
CA GLY A 78 -20.00 -32.15 25.57
C GLY A 78 -19.03 -32.58 24.46
N LEU A 79 -19.07 -33.87 24.08
CA LEU A 79 -18.24 -34.39 22.98
C LEU A 79 -18.58 -33.72 21.65
N ALA A 80 -19.86 -33.53 21.34
CA ALA A 80 -20.26 -32.87 20.10
C ALA A 80 -19.73 -31.43 20.04
N GLN A 81 -19.87 -30.66 21.12
CA GLN A 81 -19.39 -29.28 21.19
C GLN A 81 -17.86 -29.20 21.02
N GLU A 82 -17.10 -30.08 21.68
CA GLU A 82 -15.63 -30.14 21.58
C GLU A 82 -15.16 -30.51 20.16
N GLU A 83 -15.76 -31.51 19.54
CA GLU A 83 -15.44 -31.91 18.17
C GLU A 83 -15.78 -30.81 17.16
N PHE A 84 -16.93 -30.14 17.33
CA PHE A 84 -17.29 -29.01 16.47
C PHE A 84 -16.28 -27.88 16.60
N GLU A 85 -15.88 -27.50 17.82
CA GLU A 85 -14.89 -26.46 18.04
C GLU A 85 -13.54 -26.83 17.40
N THR A 86 -13.11 -28.08 17.54
CA THR A 86 -11.91 -28.62 16.91
C THR A 86 -11.97 -28.48 15.39
N ILE A 87 -13.07 -28.90 14.77
CA ILE A 87 -13.27 -28.79 13.32
C ILE A 87 -13.26 -27.32 12.87
N LEU A 88 -13.87 -26.40 13.63
CA LEU A 88 -13.91 -24.98 13.30
C LEU A 88 -12.51 -24.35 13.28
N GLN A 89 -11.66 -24.76 14.22
CA GLN A 89 -10.27 -24.33 14.32
C GLN A 89 -9.42 -24.95 13.20
N GLU A 90 -9.47 -26.26 13.02
CA GLU A 90 -8.69 -26.97 11.99
C GLU A 90 -8.97 -26.44 10.57
N ARG A 91 -10.25 -26.19 10.28
CA ARG A 91 -10.68 -25.70 8.96
C ARG A 91 -10.62 -24.17 8.86
N ASN A 92 -10.27 -23.46 9.92
CA ASN A 92 -10.23 -21.99 9.95
C ASN A 92 -11.54 -21.36 9.43
N VAL A 93 -12.69 -21.92 9.82
CA VAL A 93 -13.98 -21.62 9.19
C VAL A 93 -14.33 -20.14 9.31
N VAL A 94 -14.12 -19.54 10.48
CA VAL A 94 -14.41 -18.11 10.71
C VAL A 94 -13.63 -17.22 9.74
N GLN A 95 -12.34 -17.49 9.57
CA GLN A 95 -11.50 -16.73 8.63
C GLN A 95 -11.97 -16.88 7.18
N GLN A 96 -12.35 -18.11 6.78
CA GLN A 96 -12.82 -18.36 5.41
C GLN A 96 -14.17 -17.70 5.14
N LEU A 97 -15.10 -17.75 6.09
CA LEU A 97 -16.38 -17.08 5.98
C LEU A 97 -16.23 -15.55 5.94
N ASN A 98 -15.28 -15.00 6.69
CA ASN A 98 -14.96 -13.57 6.62
C ASN A 98 -14.38 -13.18 5.25
N LYS A 99 -13.42 -13.95 4.73
CA LYS A 99 -12.87 -13.74 3.37
C LYS A 99 -13.96 -13.80 2.29
N LEU A 100 -14.94 -14.69 2.45
CA LEU A 100 -16.08 -14.77 1.55
C LEU A 100 -16.93 -13.49 1.60
N GLU A 101 -17.21 -12.95 2.79
CA GLU A 101 -17.94 -11.68 2.93
C GLU A 101 -17.17 -10.52 2.29
N ASP A 102 -15.84 -10.47 2.42
CA ASP A 102 -15.01 -9.46 1.76
C ASP A 102 -15.11 -9.53 0.22
N ILE A 103 -15.11 -10.75 -0.33
CA ILE A 103 -15.28 -10.98 -1.77
C ILE A 103 -16.66 -10.55 -2.23
N ILE A 104 -17.72 -10.88 -1.48
CA ILE A 104 -19.10 -10.48 -1.78
C ILE A 104 -19.25 -8.96 -1.73
N ALA A 105 -18.70 -8.31 -0.70
CA ALA A 105 -18.72 -6.86 -0.57
C ALA A 105 -18.01 -6.18 -1.75
N SER A 106 -16.82 -6.67 -2.10
CA SER A 106 -16.06 -6.19 -3.26
C SER A 106 -16.81 -6.37 -4.58
N ALA A 107 -17.51 -7.50 -4.76
CA ALA A 107 -18.32 -7.77 -5.94
C ALA A 107 -19.54 -6.83 -6.02
N LYS A 108 -20.24 -6.61 -4.90
CA LYS A 108 -21.35 -5.65 -4.82
C LYS A 108 -20.89 -4.22 -5.14
N TYR A 109 -19.73 -3.83 -4.63
CA TYR A 109 -19.14 -2.52 -4.92
C TYR A 109 -18.82 -2.35 -6.42
N ARG A 110 -18.23 -3.37 -7.07
CA ARG A 110 -18.01 -3.34 -8.54
C ARG A 110 -19.33 -3.22 -9.30
N LYS A 111 -20.36 -3.98 -8.90
CA LYS A 111 -21.69 -3.91 -9.51
C LYS A 111 -22.33 -2.52 -9.36
N SER A 112 -22.21 -1.88 -8.19
CA SER A 112 -22.76 -0.53 -7.98
C SER A 112 -22.01 0.53 -8.79
N GLN A 113 -20.68 0.40 -8.94
CA GLN A 113 -19.88 1.29 -9.79
C GLN A 113 -20.26 1.15 -11.27
N GLN A 114 -20.45 -0.08 -11.75
CA GLN A 114 -20.92 -0.36 -13.11
C GLN A 114 -22.35 0.14 -13.35
N ALA A 115 -23.25 0.06 -12.38
CA ALA A 115 -24.61 0.61 -12.52
C ALA A 115 -24.65 2.15 -12.64
N SER A 116 -23.61 2.85 -12.18
CA SER A 116 -23.48 4.31 -12.32
C SER A 116 -22.83 4.74 -13.64
N HIS A 117 -22.13 3.82 -14.32
CA HIS A 117 -21.50 4.07 -15.59
C HIS A 117 -22.31 3.33 -16.67
N ASP A 118 -23.10 4.07 -17.44
CA ASP A 118 -24.10 3.60 -18.43
C ASP A 118 -23.49 2.83 -19.64
N THR A 119 -22.40 2.09 -19.43
CA THR A 119 -21.78 1.20 -20.41
C THR A 119 -22.44 -0.17 -20.32
N VAL A 120 -23.44 -0.35 -21.19
CA VAL A 120 -24.09 -1.62 -21.50
C VAL A 120 -23.05 -2.55 -22.13
N ASP A 121 -22.45 -3.40 -21.32
CA ASP A 121 -22.12 -4.77 -21.72
C ASP A 121 -22.35 -5.64 -20.50
N GLU A 122 -23.59 -6.08 -20.33
CA GLU A 122 -23.97 -7.18 -19.44
C GLU A 122 -23.49 -8.51 -20.08
N GLY A 123 -22.23 -8.50 -20.52
CA GLY A 123 -21.56 -9.56 -21.20
C GLY A 123 -21.31 -10.67 -20.19
N ASP A 124 -22.05 -11.75 -20.38
CA ASP A 124 -22.00 -13.03 -19.69
C ASP A 124 -20.54 -13.41 -19.39
N THR A 125 -20.03 -12.96 -18.24
CA THR A 125 -18.64 -13.19 -17.88
C THR A 125 -18.56 -14.64 -17.48
N ALA A 126 -18.24 -15.49 -18.45
CA ALA A 126 -18.16 -16.92 -18.25
C ALA A 126 -17.35 -17.19 -16.99
N PRO A 127 -17.87 -18.01 -16.06
CA PRO A 127 -17.28 -18.15 -14.75
C PRO A 127 -15.83 -18.64 -14.89
N PRO A 128 -14.95 -18.31 -13.93
CA PRO A 128 -13.52 -18.56 -14.06
C PRO A 128 -13.14 -20.03 -14.33
N HIS A 129 -14.00 -20.99 -13.96
CA HIS A 129 -13.78 -22.41 -14.26
C HIS A 129 -14.08 -22.80 -15.73
N ALA A 130 -14.81 -21.96 -16.46
CA ALA A 130 -15.06 -22.10 -17.90
C ALA A 130 -13.99 -21.40 -18.75
N GLN A 131 -13.09 -20.64 -18.11
CA GLN A 131 -12.02 -19.91 -18.79
C GLN A 131 -10.84 -20.83 -19.09
N PRO A 132 -10.19 -20.68 -20.26
CA PRO A 132 -9.03 -21.49 -20.61
C PRO A 132 -7.82 -21.14 -19.72
N PRO A 133 -6.93 -22.11 -19.41
CA PRO A 133 -5.76 -21.89 -18.56
C PRO A 133 -4.88 -20.67 -18.89
N PRO A 134 -4.55 -20.35 -20.17
CA PRO A 134 -3.74 -19.17 -20.47
C PRO A 134 -4.42 -17.85 -20.11
N GLU A 135 -5.75 -17.80 -20.14
CA GLU A 135 -6.51 -16.61 -19.80
C GLU A 135 -6.55 -16.37 -18.30
N LEU A 136 -6.73 -17.44 -17.51
CA LEU A 136 -6.61 -17.38 -16.05
C LEU A 136 -5.21 -16.92 -15.60
N LEU A 137 -4.16 -17.45 -16.24
CA LEU A 137 -2.79 -17.06 -15.94
C LEU A 137 -2.55 -15.58 -16.28
N ARG A 138 -3.02 -15.11 -17.45
CA ARG A 138 -2.91 -13.70 -17.82
C ARG A 138 -3.69 -12.78 -16.87
N ALA A 139 -4.92 -13.15 -16.51
CA ALA A 139 -5.73 -12.40 -15.57
C ALA A 139 -5.06 -12.28 -14.19
N HIS A 140 -4.41 -13.35 -13.71
CA HIS A 140 -3.66 -13.33 -12.47
C HIS A 140 -2.35 -12.51 -12.56
N LEU A 141 -1.62 -12.60 -13.68
CA LEU A 141 -0.36 -11.86 -13.85
C LEU A 141 -0.56 -10.37 -14.13
N ALA A 142 -1.67 -9.99 -14.77
CA ALA A 142 -1.98 -8.61 -15.12
C ALA A 142 -1.82 -7.59 -13.97
N PRO A 143 -2.38 -7.78 -12.76
CA PRO A 143 -2.20 -6.84 -11.66
C PRO A 143 -0.74 -6.70 -11.22
N HIS A 144 0.01 -7.80 -11.18
CA HIS A 144 1.44 -7.78 -10.82
C HIS A 144 2.27 -7.03 -11.87
N LEU A 145 2.07 -7.34 -13.15
CA LEU A 145 2.75 -6.67 -14.26
C LEU A 145 2.39 -5.18 -14.32
N ASN A 146 1.13 -4.83 -14.06
CA ASN A 146 0.70 -3.43 -13.99
C ASN A 146 1.38 -2.69 -12.84
N SER A 147 1.46 -3.29 -11.65
CA SER A 147 2.18 -2.70 -10.51
C SER A 147 3.66 -2.48 -10.83
N GLN A 148 4.32 -3.46 -11.46
CA GLN A 148 5.72 -3.35 -11.85
C GLN A 148 5.91 -2.27 -12.93
N ARG A 149 5.02 -2.23 -13.94
CA ARG A 149 5.04 -1.21 -14.99
C ARG A 149 4.89 0.19 -14.42
N SER A 150 3.95 0.41 -13.50
CA SER A 150 3.77 1.71 -12.84
C SER A 150 5.02 2.13 -12.06
N HIS A 151 5.63 1.19 -11.33
CA HIS A 151 6.87 1.47 -10.59
C HIS A 151 8.06 1.79 -11.51
N LEU A 152 8.23 1.07 -12.61
CA LEU A 152 9.28 1.35 -13.59
C LEU A 152 9.06 2.68 -14.31
N ASN A 153 7.82 3.01 -14.68
CA ASN A 153 7.49 4.29 -15.28
C ASN A 153 7.79 5.46 -14.33
N ALA A 154 7.47 5.32 -13.04
CA ALA A 154 7.81 6.34 -12.05
C ALA A 154 9.32 6.55 -11.91
N ARG A 155 10.11 5.46 -11.95
CA ARG A 155 11.58 5.54 -11.95
C ARG A 155 12.11 6.21 -13.22
N LEU A 156 11.60 5.83 -14.38
CA LEU A 156 11.99 6.42 -15.66
C LEU A 156 11.74 7.94 -15.65
N GLN A 157 10.53 8.35 -15.25
CA GLN A 157 10.18 9.76 -15.15
C GLN A 157 11.07 10.52 -14.15
N THR A 158 11.42 9.89 -13.03
CA THR A 158 12.36 10.47 -12.05
C THR A 158 13.74 10.68 -12.68
N THR A 159 14.30 9.66 -13.34
CA THR A 159 15.61 9.74 -13.98
C THR A 159 15.63 10.75 -15.13
N GLU A 160 14.59 10.79 -15.95
CA GLU A 160 14.45 11.78 -17.03
C GLU A 160 14.43 13.21 -16.47
N SER A 161 13.70 13.45 -15.37
CA SER A 161 13.70 14.76 -14.71
C SER A 161 15.07 15.14 -14.14
N GLN A 162 15.80 14.18 -13.57
CA GLN A 162 17.16 14.39 -13.06
C GLN A 162 18.14 14.70 -14.19
N ASN A 163 18.06 13.95 -15.30
CA ASN A 163 18.90 14.19 -16.48
C ASN A 163 18.61 15.56 -17.09
N ALA A 164 17.34 15.96 -17.18
CA ALA A 164 16.96 17.29 -17.67
C ALA A 164 17.56 18.40 -16.80
N ASN A 165 17.49 18.26 -15.47
CA ASN A 165 18.08 19.22 -14.53
C ASN A 165 19.61 19.29 -14.65
N LEU A 166 20.28 18.12 -14.74
CA LEU A 166 21.73 18.06 -14.89
C LEU A 166 22.18 18.68 -16.22
N MET A 167 21.45 18.44 -17.31
CA MET A 167 21.75 19.04 -18.61
C MET A 167 21.60 20.56 -18.58
N ALA A 168 20.57 21.08 -17.92
CA ALA A 168 20.39 22.52 -17.74
C ALA A 168 21.56 23.13 -16.94
N GLU A 169 22.02 22.45 -15.88
CA GLU A 169 23.14 22.91 -15.07
C GLU A 169 24.46 22.88 -15.85
N VAL A 170 24.72 21.83 -16.64
CA VAL A 170 25.91 21.77 -17.52
C VAL A 170 25.91 22.88 -18.56
N GLN A 171 24.75 23.19 -19.15
CA GLN A 171 24.64 24.29 -20.11
C GLN A 171 24.90 25.65 -19.44
N ARG A 172 24.36 25.86 -18.23
CA ARG A 172 24.62 27.06 -17.43
C ARG A 172 26.12 27.22 -17.13
N GLN A 173 26.76 26.16 -16.65
CA GLN A 173 28.19 26.16 -16.35
C GLN A 173 29.05 26.41 -17.59
N LYS A 174 28.69 25.85 -18.75
CA LYS A 174 29.39 26.12 -20.01
C LYS A 174 29.33 27.58 -20.41
N ALA A 175 28.15 28.20 -20.32
CA ALA A 175 27.98 29.63 -20.59
C ALA A 175 28.80 30.50 -19.63
N GLU A 176 28.82 30.14 -18.33
CA GLU A 176 29.63 30.84 -17.32
C GLU A 176 31.13 30.72 -17.60
N ILE A 177 31.61 29.55 -18.04
CA ILE A 177 33.01 29.34 -18.43
C ILE A 177 33.37 30.15 -19.68
N GLU A 178 32.52 30.18 -20.70
CA GLU A 178 32.74 30.99 -21.90
C GLU A 178 32.84 32.48 -21.56
N GLU A 179 31.96 32.97 -20.68
CA GLU A 179 31.99 34.34 -20.20
C GLU A 179 33.27 34.64 -19.40
N LEU A 180 33.67 33.75 -18.49
CA LEU A 180 34.89 33.92 -17.70
C LEU A 180 36.14 33.89 -18.57
N MET A 181 36.21 32.99 -19.56
CA MET A 181 37.29 32.94 -20.54
C MET A 181 37.35 34.21 -21.39
N GLY A 182 36.19 34.77 -21.76
CA GLY A 182 36.12 36.06 -22.45
C GLY A 182 36.70 37.20 -21.60
N ARG A 183 36.35 37.25 -20.31
CA ARG A 183 36.91 38.22 -19.35
C ARG A 183 38.41 38.07 -19.15
N VAL A 184 38.90 36.83 -18.99
CA VAL A 184 40.35 36.58 -18.85
C VAL A 184 41.10 36.99 -20.11
N ARG A 185 40.57 36.69 -21.30
CA ARG A 185 41.19 37.12 -22.56
C ARG A 185 41.26 38.65 -22.66
N GLY A 186 40.19 39.36 -22.33
CA GLY A 186 40.19 40.83 -22.29
C GLY A 186 41.22 41.39 -21.32
N LEU A 187 41.34 40.82 -20.10
CA LEU A 187 42.36 41.23 -19.14
C LEU A 187 43.79 40.97 -19.62
N VAL A 188 44.02 39.86 -20.34
CA VAL A 188 45.34 39.58 -20.95
C VAL A 188 45.66 40.62 -22.03
N GLU A 189 44.70 40.93 -22.91
CA GLU A 189 44.84 41.97 -23.93
C GLU A 189 45.10 43.35 -23.30
N ASP A 190 44.42 43.68 -22.20
CA ASP A 190 44.62 44.93 -21.46
C ASP A 190 46.03 44.99 -20.83
N VAL A 191 46.54 43.89 -20.28
CA VAL A 191 47.90 43.82 -19.69
C VAL A 191 48.97 43.86 -20.78
N GLU A 192 48.77 43.16 -21.90
CA GLU A 192 49.66 43.23 -23.07
C GLU A 192 49.69 44.65 -23.64
N GLY A 193 48.54 45.32 -23.72
CA GLY A 193 48.42 46.73 -24.13
C GLY A 193 49.10 47.70 -23.16
N ALA A 194 48.91 47.53 -21.85
CA ALA A 194 49.61 48.34 -20.86
C ALA A 194 51.14 48.12 -20.90
N GLY A 195 51.57 46.88 -21.12
CA GLY A 195 52.98 46.52 -21.27
C GLY A 195 53.62 47.12 -22.53
N SER A 196 52.91 47.14 -23.67
CA SER A 196 53.41 47.77 -24.89
C SER A 196 53.50 49.29 -24.76
N MET A 197 52.51 49.95 -24.13
CA MET A 197 52.58 51.39 -23.86
C MET A 197 53.76 51.76 -22.96
N LEU A 198 54.01 51.00 -21.89
CA LEU A 198 55.18 51.22 -21.03
C LEU A 198 56.50 50.94 -21.76
N GLY A 199 56.53 49.94 -22.65
CA GLY A 199 57.67 49.66 -23.51
C GLY A 199 57.95 50.81 -24.50
N GLU A 200 56.92 51.37 -25.13
CA GLU A 200 57.05 52.53 -26.01
C GLU A 200 57.48 53.78 -25.23
N GLU A 201 56.91 54.05 -24.06
CA GLU A 201 57.29 55.19 -23.22
C GLU A 201 58.73 55.08 -22.69
N MET A 202 59.18 53.87 -22.31
CA MET A 202 60.56 53.62 -21.90
C MET A 202 61.55 53.75 -23.06
N VAL A 203 61.18 53.29 -24.26
CA VAL A 203 62.02 53.42 -25.46
C VAL A 203 62.06 54.87 -25.93
N VAL A 204 60.94 55.61 -25.93
CA VAL A 204 60.89 57.02 -26.33
C VAL A 204 61.56 57.93 -25.29
N GLY A 205 61.40 57.63 -24.00
CA GLY A 205 62.12 58.30 -22.91
C GLY A 205 63.62 58.03 -22.95
N GLY A 206 64.03 56.78 -23.16
CA GLY A 206 65.44 56.40 -23.32
C GLY A 206 66.08 56.99 -24.57
N LEU A 207 65.37 57.04 -25.70
CA LEU A 207 65.83 57.70 -26.93
C LEU A 207 65.91 59.22 -26.78
N SER A 208 65.04 59.85 -25.99
CA SER A 208 65.14 61.28 -25.68
C SER A 208 66.34 61.59 -24.77
N GLU A 209 66.62 60.77 -23.77
CA GLU A 209 67.80 60.95 -22.90
C GLU A 209 69.12 60.66 -23.63
N ASP A 210 69.19 59.60 -24.45
CA ASP A 210 70.36 59.30 -25.28
C ASP A 210 70.54 60.32 -26.41
N GLY A 211 69.45 60.83 -27.00
CA GLY A 211 69.49 61.94 -27.96
C GLY A 211 70.08 63.21 -27.34
N ARG A 212 69.68 63.56 -26.11
CA ARG A 212 70.22 64.71 -25.38
C ARG A 212 71.70 64.53 -25.01
N ARG A 213 72.11 63.31 -24.63
CA ARG A 213 73.53 62.96 -24.38
C ARG A 213 74.39 62.97 -25.66
N GLY A 214 73.83 62.55 -26.79
CA GLY A 214 74.51 62.59 -28.09
C GLY A 214 74.71 64.02 -28.59
N GLU A 215 73.74 64.92 -28.40
CA GLU A 215 73.86 66.34 -28.73
C GLU A 215 74.88 67.07 -27.84
N GLU A 216 74.91 66.78 -26.54
CA GLU A 216 75.93 67.32 -25.61
C GLU A 216 77.35 66.82 -25.95
N ALA A 217 77.50 65.61 -26.51
CA ALA A 217 78.79 65.09 -26.98
C ALA A 217 79.26 65.71 -28.33
N LEU A 218 78.33 66.13 -29.20
CA LEU A 218 78.63 66.78 -30.49
C LEU A 218 78.83 68.29 -30.40
N SER A 219 78.32 68.95 -29.36
CA SER A 219 78.57 70.37 -29.06
C SER A 219 79.87 70.60 -28.28
N GLY A 220 80.58 69.54 -27.89
CA GLY A 220 81.68 69.59 -26.91
C GLY A 220 83.11 69.41 -27.45
N SER A 221 83.34 69.10 -28.73
CA SER A 221 84.72 69.01 -29.26
C SER A 221 84.82 69.11 -30.78
#